data_AF-A0A2I0WRE7-F1
#
_entry.id   AF-A0A2I0WRE7-F1
#
_cell.length_a   1.000
_cell.length_b   1.000
_cell.length_c   1.000
_cell.angle_alpha   90.00
_cell.angle_beta   90.00
_cell.angle_gamma   90.00
#
_symmetry.space_group_name_H-M   'P 1'
#
loop_
_entity.id
_entity.type
_entity.pdbx_description
1 polymer ?
#
loop_
_entity_poly.entity_id
_entity_poly.type
_entity_poly.pdbx_seq_one_letter_code
_entity_poly.pdbx_strand_id
1 'polypeptide(L)'
;MDKSWITKAKWSRDYVNGVNNFIEFASQSQNSLGKILCPCKSCINRYFHSMKDVKDHLEHNELNTKEQNDHSEKFSNLMQDAGAELYHGCKTFSKLSFILNLYHLKCLHSWTARSFDMLLELLVDAFPKGALLPKSTYEVKKIMKAFDLGYTKIDACPND
;
A
#
# COMPACT_ATOMS: atom_id res chain seq x y z
N MET A 1 23.07 2.26 -8.05
CA MET A 1 23.17 3.55 -8.75
C MET A 1 23.38 4.65 -7.71
N ASP A 2 24.23 5.64 -8.00
CA ASP A 2 24.37 6.84 -7.18
C ASP A 2 23.05 7.63 -7.12
N LYS A 3 22.66 8.05 -5.91
CA LYS A 3 21.44 8.81 -5.61
C LYS A 3 21.74 10.24 -5.14
N SER A 4 23.02 10.63 -5.07
CA SER A 4 23.44 11.95 -4.60
C SER A 4 22.89 13.10 -5.43
N TRP A 5 22.58 12.85 -6.70
CA TRP A 5 22.00 13.82 -7.64
C TRP A 5 20.56 14.23 -7.29
N ILE A 6 19.82 13.40 -6.56
CA ILE A 6 18.40 13.62 -6.22
C ILE A 6 18.19 14.88 -5.37
N THR A 7 19.18 15.27 -4.58
CA THR A 7 19.13 16.44 -3.69
C THR A 7 19.72 17.70 -4.33
N LYS A 8 20.27 17.60 -5.54
CA LYS A 8 20.84 18.72 -6.28
C LYS A 8 19.73 19.55 -6.91
N ALA A 9 20.01 20.83 -7.16
CA ALA A 9 19.04 21.70 -7.82
C ALA A 9 18.72 21.18 -9.23
N LYS A 10 17.44 21.21 -9.63
CA LYS A 10 16.98 20.62 -10.91
C LYS A 10 17.64 21.19 -12.16
N TRP A 11 17.94 22.49 -12.14
CA TRP A 11 18.67 23.17 -13.21
C TRP A 11 20.17 22.87 -13.26
N SER A 12 20.69 22.09 -12.30
CA SER A 12 22.11 21.81 -12.20
C SER A 12 22.50 20.70 -13.15
N ARG A 13 23.71 20.81 -13.71
CA ARG A 13 24.29 19.77 -14.56
C ARG A 13 24.37 18.42 -13.83
N ASP A 14 24.61 18.43 -12.52
CA ASP A 14 24.64 17.22 -11.69
C ASP A 14 23.28 16.51 -11.64
N TYR A 15 22.19 17.27 -11.52
CA TYR A 15 20.83 16.71 -11.52
C TYR A 15 20.50 16.11 -12.90
N VAL A 16 20.73 16.87 -13.98
CA VAL A 16 20.47 16.41 -15.36
C VAL A 16 21.27 15.15 -15.69
N ASN A 17 22.55 15.12 -15.33
CA ASN A 17 23.39 13.93 -15.50
C ASN A 17 22.88 12.74 -14.69
N GLY A 18 22.46 12.99 -13.44
CA GLY A 18 21.83 12.00 -12.58
C GLY A 18 20.56 11.39 -13.18
N VAL A 19 19.68 12.22 -13.75
CA VAL A 19 18.46 11.78 -14.45
C VAL A 19 18.81 10.92 -15.66
N ASN A 20 19.77 11.33 -16.49
CA ASN A 20 20.18 10.55 -17.66
C ASN A 20 20.74 9.17 -17.26
N ASN A 21 21.62 9.15 -16.26
CA ASN A 21 22.18 7.91 -15.72
C ASN A 21 21.07 7.00 -15.15
N PHE A 22 20.04 7.58 -14.54
CA PHE A 22 18.91 6.82 -13.99
C PHE A 22 18.11 6.16 -15.10
N ILE A 23 17.81 6.89 -16.17
CA ILE A 23 17.07 6.37 -17.32
C ILE A 23 17.84 5.24 -17.98
N GLU A 24 19.14 5.40 -18.16
CA GLU A 24 20.02 4.36 -18.72
C GLU A 24 20.01 3.10 -17.84
N PHE A 25 20.17 3.26 -16.53
CA PHE A 25 20.07 2.15 -15.59
C PHE A 25 18.69 1.47 -15.62
N ALA A 26 17.61 2.25 -15.57
CA ALA A 26 16.24 1.75 -15.55
C ALA A 26 15.80 1.10 -16.87
N SER A 27 16.47 1.42 -17.99
CA SER A 27 16.21 0.81 -19.30
C SER A 27 16.37 -0.71 -19.30
N GLN A 28 17.19 -1.25 -18.40
CA GLN A 28 17.39 -2.69 -18.23
C GLN A 28 16.14 -3.40 -17.70
N SER A 29 15.20 -2.67 -17.10
CA SER A 29 13.95 -3.18 -16.52
C SER A 29 12.71 -2.75 -17.32
N GLN A 30 12.87 -2.53 -18.63
CA GLN A 30 11.75 -2.20 -19.52
C GLN A 30 10.74 -3.35 -19.64
N ASN A 31 9.47 -2.99 -19.80
CA ASN A 31 8.45 -3.95 -20.20
C ASN A 31 8.50 -4.24 -21.71
N SER A 32 7.60 -5.11 -22.19
CA SER A 32 7.50 -5.48 -23.61
C SER A 32 7.22 -4.31 -24.57
N LEU A 33 6.81 -3.15 -24.05
CA LEU A 33 6.56 -1.92 -24.81
C LEU A 33 7.74 -0.92 -24.71
N GLY A 34 8.88 -1.32 -24.14
CA GLY A 34 10.04 -0.45 -23.97
C GLY A 34 9.84 0.66 -22.94
N LYS A 35 8.84 0.54 -22.06
CA LYS A 35 8.50 1.54 -21.04
C LYS A 35 9.08 1.17 -19.69
N ILE A 36 9.39 2.17 -18.88
CA ILE A 36 9.92 2.04 -17.51
C ILE A 36 8.96 2.67 -16.49
N LEU A 37 9.06 2.26 -15.23
CA LEU A 37 8.31 2.89 -14.14
C LEU A 37 8.81 4.31 -13.88
N CYS A 38 7.88 5.25 -13.68
CA CYS A 38 8.21 6.64 -13.41
C CYS A 38 8.23 6.94 -11.90
N PRO A 39 9.36 7.39 -11.32
CA PRO A 39 9.47 7.68 -9.89
C PRO A 39 9.05 9.10 -9.49
N CYS A 40 8.47 9.89 -10.40
CA CYS A 40 8.00 11.23 -10.06
C CYS A 40 6.82 11.17 -9.07
N LYS A 41 6.58 12.24 -8.33
CA LYS A 41 5.53 12.35 -7.32
C LYS A 41 4.11 12.10 -7.87
N SER A 42 3.87 12.42 -9.13
CA SER A 42 2.57 12.16 -9.78
C SER A 42 2.40 10.69 -10.17
N CYS A 43 3.50 9.99 -10.50
CA CYS A 43 3.45 8.63 -11.02
C CYS A 43 3.74 7.54 -9.97
N ILE A 44 4.41 7.89 -8.87
CA ILE A 44 4.65 7.06 -7.68
C ILE A 44 5.13 5.62 -7.96
N ASN A 45 5.95 5.41 -8.99
CA ASN A 45 6.38 4.06 -9.44
C ASN A 45 5.22 3.10 -9.77
N ARG A 46 4.04 3.62 -10.13
CA ARG A 46 2.86 2.83 -10.52
C ARG A 46 2.64 2.79 -12.03
N TYR A 47 3.02 3.85 -12.74
CA TYR A 47 2.74 4.01 -14.16
C TYR A 47 4.00 3.83 -15.02
N PHE A 48 3.83 3.08 -16.11
CA PHE A 48 4.85 2.86 -17.14
C PHE A 48 4.81 3.97 -18.18
N HIS A 49 5.95 4.62 -18.38
CA HIS A 49 6.12 5.72 -19.32
C HIS A 49 7.32 5.48 -20.23
N SER A 50 7.34 6.16 -21.38
CA SER A 50 8.53 6.13 -22.22
C SER A 50 9.69 6.80 -21.47
N MET A 51 10.93 6.43 -21.80
CA MET A 51 12.11 7.06 -21.22
C MET A 51 12.08 8.59 -21.37
N LYS A 52 11.54 9.08 -22.49
CA LYS A 52 11.38 10.51 -22.77
C LYS A 52 10.39 11.16 -21.79
N ASP A 53 9.23 10.55 -21.58
CA ASP A 53 8.23 11.07 -20.66
C ASP A 53 8.71 11.00 -19.21
N VAL A 54 9.43 9.92 -18.84
CA VAL A 54 10.05 9.84 -17.51
C VAL A 54 11.08 10.94 -17.32
N LYS A 55 11.93 11.20 -18.31
CA LYS A 55 12.88 12.32 -18.26
C LYS A 55 12.17 13.65 -18.03
N ASP A 56 11.17 13.93 -18.85
CA ASP A 56 10.39 15.15 -18.80
C ASP A 56 9.70 15.32 -17.43
N HIS A 57 9.10 14.24 -16.92
CA HIS A 57 8.51 14.22 -15.59
C HIS A 57 9.53 14.47 -14.48
N LEU A 58 10.78 14.02 -14.60
CA LEU A 58 11.81 14.22 -13.58
C LEU A 58 12.46 15.60 -13.63
N GLU A 59 12.47 16.24 -14.79
CA GLU A 59 12.94 17.62 -14.97
C GLU A 59 11.89 18.62 -14.46
N HIS A 60 10.60 18.35 -14.65
CA HIS A 60 9.52 19.27 -14.30
C HIS A 60 8.83 18.95 -12.96
N ASN A 61 8.64 17.69 -12.58
CA ASN A 61 7.98 17.29 -11.33
C ASN A 61 8.96 16.91 -10.21
N GLU A 62 8.52 16.96 -8.95
CA GLU A 62 9.33 16.48 -7.82
C GLU A 62 9.53 14.96 -7.91
N LEU A 63 10.74 14.48 -7.61
CA LEU A 63 10.97 13.07 -7.35
C LEU A 63 10.20 12.66 -6.09
N ASN A 64 9.64 11.45 -6.06
CA ASN A 64 9.10 10.90 -4.83
C ASN A 64 10.26 10.53 -3.88
N THR A 65 10.77 11.51 -3.12
CA THR A 65 11.91 11.33 -2.21
C THR A 65 11.50 11.29 -0.73
N LYS A 66 10.22 11.53 -0.41
CA LYS A 66 9.76 11.69 0.99
C LYS A 66 8.56 10.86 1.39
N GLU A 67 7.92 10.11 0.49
CA GLU A 67 6.75 9.28 0.86
C GLU A 67 7.04 7.77 0.83
N GLN A 68 8.17 7.33 0.25
CA GLN A 68 8.53 5.90 0.24
C GLN A 68 9.23 5.39 1.52
N ASN A 69 9.70 6.23 2.45
CA ASN A 69 10.15 5.70 3.75
C ASN A 69 8.95 5.40 4.68
N ASP A 70 7.90 6.23 4.69
CA ASP A 70 6.76 6.01 5.59
C ASP A 70 5.80 4.91 5.07
N HIS A 71 5.58 4.83 3.74
CA HIS A 71 4.70 3.81 3.17
C HIS A 71 5.36 2.44 3.02
N SER A 72 6.64 2.35 2.66
CA SER A 72 7.32 1.05 2.50
C SER A 72 7.54 0.36 3.83
N GLU A 73 7.85 1.11 4.90
CA GLU A 73 8.13 0.56 6.23
C GLU A 73 6.83 0.17 6.95
N LYS A 74 5.76 0.98 6.82
CA LYS A 74 4.41 0.56 7.25
C LYS A 74 3.92 -0.66 6.48
N PHE A 75 4.10 -0.69 5.16
CA PHE A 75 3.65 -1.80 4.33
C PHE A 75 4.45 -3.09 4.60
N SER A 76 5.76 -3.02 4.81
CA SER A 76 6.58 -4.19 5.19
C SER A 76 6.19 -4.72 6.57
N ASN A 77 5.96 -3.84 7.54
CA ASN A 77 5.47 -4.23 8.87
C ASN A 77 4.06 -4.84 8.81
N LEU A 78 3.16 -4.27 8.01
CA LEU A 78 1.81 -4.80 7.75
C LEU A 78 1.85 -6.18 7.06
N MET A 79 2.76 -6.39 6.10
CA MET A 79 2.95 -7.68 5.42
C MET A 79 3.49 -8.75 6.38
N GLN A 80 4.37 -8.37 7.31
CA GLN A 80 4.90 -9.25 8.35
C GLN A 80 3.84 -9.59 9.41
N ASP A 81 3.03 -8.62 9.81
CA ASP A 81 1.88 -8.81 10.74
C ASP A 81 0.74 -9.62 10.11
N ALA A 82 0.50 -9.48 8.80
CA ALA A 82 -0.52 -10.22 8.07
C ALA A 82 -0.25 -11.73 8.00
N GLY A 83 1.03 -12.10 7.91
CA GLY A 83 1.50 -13.48 7.96
C GLY A 83 1.67 -14.03 9.37
N ALA A 84 1.57 -13.18 10.41
CA ALA A 84 1.71 -13.62 11.78
C ALA A 84 0.53 -14.48 12.23
N GLU A 85 0.82 -15.50 13.05
CA GLU A 85 -0.18 -16.32 13.70
C GLU A 85 -1.17 -15.43 14.49
N LEU A 86 -2.45 -15.83 14.51
CA LEU A 86 -3.49 -15.10 15.26
C LEU A 86 -3.10 -14.91 16.74
N TYR A 87 -2.55 -15.96 17.33
CA TYR A 87 -1.88 -16.01 18.62
C TYR A 87 -0.82 -17.12 18.55
N HIS A 88 0.13 -17.13 19.48
CA HIS A 88 1.21 -18.12 19.51
C HIS A 88 0.67 -19.56 19.47
N GLY A 89 1.09 -20.33 18.45
CA GLY A 89 0.67 -21.72 18.25
C GLY A 89 -0.61 -21.88 17.43
N CYS A 90 -1.21 -20.80 16.93
CA CYS A 90 -2.38 -20.86 16.05
C CYS A 90 -1.95 -21.20 14.61
N LYS A 91 -2.07 -22.48 14.24
CA LYS A 91 -1.70 -22.99 12.90
C LYS A 91 -2.80 -22.86 11.85
N THR A 92 -4.02 -22.56 12.27
CA THR A 92 -5.21 -22.52 11.39
C THR A 92 -5.47 -21.15 10.79
N PHE A 93 -5.22 -20.08 11.53
CA PHE A 93 -5.46 -18.71 11.08
C PHE A 93 -4.27 -17.80 11.35
N SER A 94 -3.93 -16.97 10.37
CA SER A 94 -3.17 -15.76 10.60
C SER A 94 -4.09 -14.65 11.13
N LYS A 95 -3.54 -13.58 11.69
CA LYS A 95 -4.34 -12.42 12.11
C LYS A 95 -5.19 -11.88 10.96
N LEU A 96 -4.59 -11.76 9.77
CA LEU A 96 -5.29 -11.24 8.60
C LEU A 96 -6.40 -12.19 8.13
N SER A 97 -6.13 -13.49 8.02
CA SER A 97 -7.16 -14.42 7.53
C SER A 97 -8.33 -14.53 8.49
N PHE A 98 -8.09 -14.43 9.81
CA PHE A 98 -9.14 -14.35 10.81
C PHE A 98 -10.00 -13.09 10.65
N ILE A 99 -9.38 -11.91 10.55
CA ILE A 99 -10.09 -10.62 10.40
C ILE A 99 -10.91 -10.59 9.10
N LEU A 100 -10.34 -11.08 8.00
CA LEU A 100 -11.03 -11.14 6.70
C LEU A 100 -12.26 -12.05 6.74
N ASN A 101 -12.13 -13.26 7.30
CA ASN A 101 -13.26 -14.17 7.44
C ASN A 101 -14.34 -13.59 8.35
N LEU A 102 -13.95 -12.94 9.44
CA LEU A 102 -14.88 -12.30 10.37
C LEU A 102 -15.63 -11.13 9.72
N TYR A 103 -14.94 -10.29 8.93
CA TYR A 103 -15.58 -9.22 8.17
C TYR A 103 -16.43 -9.73 7.01
N HIS A 104 -16.06 -10.86 6.39
CA HIS A 104 -16.87 -11.51 5.37
C HIS A 104 -18.20 -12.00 5.95
N LEU A 105 -18.19 -12.63 7.14
CA LEU A 105 -19.40 -13.03 7.86
C LEU A 105 -20.28 -11.82 8.20
N LYS A 106 -19.67 -10.72 8.66
CA LYS A 106 -20.40 -9.46 8.89
C LYS A 106 -21.15 -9.02 7.63
N CYS A 107 -20.47 -9.01 6.49
CA CYS A 107 -21.06 -8.57 5.22
C CYS A 107 -22.15 -9.54 4.72
N LEU A 108 -21.88 -10.85 4.75
CA LEU A 108 -22.82 -11.90 4.32
C LEU A 108 -24.11 -11.90 5.14
N HIS A 109 -23.99 -11.68 6.45
CA HIS A 109 -25.11 -11.74 7.38
C HIS A 109 -25.61 -10.35 7.80
N SER A 110 -25.20 -9.31 7.08
CA SER A 110 -25.64 -7.93 7.26
C SER A 110 -25.57 -7.44 8.72
N TRP A 111 -24.54 -7.85 9.44
CA TRP A 111 -24.38 -7.45 10.83
C TRP A 111 -24.17 -5.94 10.95
N THR A 112 -24.89 -5.32 11.88
CA THR A 112 -24.74 -3.89 12.14
C THR A 112 -23.30 -3.56 12.55
N ALA A 113 -22.84 -2.33 12.29
CA ALA A 113 -21.52 -1.88 12.75
C ALA A 113 -21.39 -2.04 14.27
N ARG A 114 -22.40 -1.58 15.02
CA ARG A 114 -22.41 -1.66 16.49
C ARG A 114 -22.32 -3.09 17.02
N SER A 115 -23.12 -4.02 16.51
CA SER A 115 -23.07 -5.42 16.96
C SER A 115 -21.75 -6.09 16.62
N PHE A 116 -21.14 -5.72 15.49
CA PHE A 116 -19.83 -6.21 15.11
C PHE A 116 -18.71 -5.66 15.99
N ASP A 117 -18.77 -4.37 16.33
CA ASP A 117 -17.78 -3.74 17.21
C ASP A 117 -17.82 -4.39 18.60
N MET A 118 -19.01 -4.64 19.15
CA MET A 118 -19.16 -5.37 20.42
C MET A 118 -18.57 -6.78 20.36
N LEU A 119 -18.73 -7.49 19.24
CA LEU A 119 -18.10 -8.80 19.04
C LEU A 119 -16.57 -8.68 19.00
N LEU A 120 -16.04 -7.69 18.28
CA LEU A 120 -14.60 -7.46 18.19
C LEU A 120 -13.98 -7.16 19.56
N GLU A 121 -14.65 -6.33 20.37
CA GLU A 121 -14.24 -6.05 21.75
C GLU A 121 -14.20 -7.34 22.58
N LEU A 122 -15.26 -8.15 22.52
CA LEU A 122 -15.32 -9.44 23.22
C LEU A 122 -14.19 -10.38 22.79
N LEU A 123 -13.89 -10.45 21.49
CA LEU A 123 -12.81 -11.28 20.97
C LEU A 123 -11.46 -10.78 21.49
N VAL A 124 -11.20 -9.48 21.49
CA VAL A 124 -9.95 -8.92 22.04
C VAL A 124 -9.75 -9.32 23.49
N ASP A 125 -10.82 -9.33 24.30
CA ASP A 125 -10.76 -9.77 25.69
C ASP A 125 -10.60 -11.30 25.84
N ALA A 126 -11.10 -12.08 24.89
CA ALA A 126 -11.03 -13.54 24.90
C ALA A 126 -9.67 -14.10 24.44
N PHE A 127 -8.95 -13.40 23.56
CA PHE A 127 -7.64 -13.83 23.07
C PHE A 127 -6.49 -13.46 24.03
N PRO A 128 -5.40 -14.25 24.07
CA PRO A 128 -4.23 -13.92 24.90
C PRO A 128 -3.62 -12.59 24.47
N LYS A 129 -3.01 -11.86 25.43
CA LYS A 129 -2.51 -10.45 25.32
C LYS A 129 -1.58 -10.12 24.13
N GLY A 130 -1.18 -11.09 23.30
CA GLY A 130 -0.39 -10.90 22.08
C GLY A 130 -1.20 -10.83 20.77
N ALA A 131 -2.51 -11.14 20.78
CA ALA A 131 -3.37 -11.04 19.61
C ALA A 131 -3.84 -9.59 19.42
N LEU A 132 -3.05 -8.78 18.72
CA LEU A 132 -3.44 -7.43 18.31
C LEU A 132 -4.58 -7.50 17.28
N LEU A 133 -5.81 -7.67 17.75
CA LEU A 133 -7.03 -7.64 16.95
C LEU A 133 -7.65 -6.24 16.97
N PRO A 134 -8.28 -5.82 15.85
CA PRO A 134 -8.98 -4.56 15.76
C PRO A 134 -10.22 -4.55 16.67
N LYS A 135 -10.49 -3.42 17.30
CA LYS A 135 -11.64 -3.23 18.21
C LYS A 135 -12.87 -2.65 17.53
N SER A 136 -12.76 -2.26 16.27
CA SER A 136 -13.86 -1.63 15.55
C SER A 136 -13.89 -1.98 14.06
N THR A 137 -15.08 -1.83 13.48
CA THR A 137 -15.36 -1.92 12.05
C THR A 137 -14.48 -0.94 11.26
N TYR A 138 -14.20 0.24 11.83
CA TYR A 138 -13.32 1.23 11.22
C TYR A 138 -11.89 0.72 11.10
N GLU A 139 -11.34 0.15 12.17
CA GLU A 139 -9.99 -0.42 12.17
C GLU A 139 -9.89 -1.61 11.21
N VAL A 140 -10.90 -2.48 11.17
CA VAL A 140 -10.98 -3.56 10.17
C VAL A 140 -10.94 -3.00 8.75
N LYS A 141 -11.76 -1.98 8.43
CA LYS A 141 -11.75 -1.34 7.11
C LYS A 141 -10.42 -0.67 6.78
N LYS A 142 -9.74 -0.09 7.78
CA LYS A 142 -8.41 0.51 7.62
C LYS A 142 -7.36 -0.55 7.26
N ILE A 143 -7.40 -1.70 7.93
CA ILE A 143 -6.58 -2.88 7.60
C ILE A 143 -6.87 -3.32 6.17
N MET A 144 -8.14 -3.56 5.80
CA MET A 144 -8.51 -3.97 4.44
C MET A 144 -8.04 -2.97 3.36
N LYS A 145 -8.18 -1.67 3.62
CA LYS A 145 -7.70 -0.62 2.71
C LYS A 145 -6.18 -0.64 2.55
N ALA A 146 -5.44 -0.95 3.61
CA ALA A 146 -3.99 -1.03 3.55
C ALA A 146 -3.48 -2.21 2.69
N PHE A 147 -4.29 -3.25 2.51
CA PHE A 147 -4.00 -4.41 1.65
C PHE A 147 -4.59 -4.29 0.24
N ASP A 148 -5.05 -3.09 -0.18
CA ASP A 148 -5.80 -2.89 -1.43
C ASP A 148 -7.03 -3.81 -1.60
N LEU A 149 -7.50 -4.43 -0.50
CA LEU A 149 -8.76 -5.18 -0.43
C LEU A 149 -9.96 -4.24 -0.24
N GLY A 150 -9.83 -3.01 -0.75
CA GLY A 150 -10.85 -1.98 -0.66
C GLY A 150 -12.13 -2.43 -1.36
N TYR A 151 -13.26 -2.22 -0.71
CA TYR A 151 -14.56 -2.42 -1.35
C TYR A 151 -14.87 -1.21 -2.22
N THR A 152 -15.21 -1.45 -3.49
CA THR A 152 -15.85 -0.43 -4.32
C THR A 152 -17.30 -0.36 -3.87
N LYS A 153 -17.74 0.80 -3.36
CA LYS A 153 -19.18 1.05 -3.23
C LYS A 153 -19.75 1.13 -4.64
N ILE A 154 -20.54 0.13 -5.01
CA ILE A 154 -21.34 0.19 -6.22
C ILE A 154 -22.70 0.72 -5.75
N ASP A 155 -23.03 1.95 -6.13
CA ASP A 155 -24.37 2.48 -5.93
C ASP A 155 -25.34 1.66 -6.78
N ALA A 156 -26.19 0.87 -6.13
CA ALA A 156 -27.03 -0.11 -6.79
C ALA A 156 -28.29 0.49 -7.45
N CYS A 157 -28.50 1.81 -7.39
CA CYS A 157 -29.67 2.45 -8.00
C CYS A 157 -29.37 3.84 -8.59
N PRO A 158 -29.42 3.99 -9.92
CA PRO A 158 -29.81 5.23 -10.57
C PRO A 158 -31.35 5.24 -10.73
N ASN A 159 -32.02 6.17 -10.06
CA ASN A 159 -33.47 6.47 -10.05
C ASN A 159 -34.28 5.84 -8.91
N ASP A 160 -34.57 6.67 -7.89
CA ASP A 160 -35.94 6.83 -7.37
C ASP A 160 -36.58 8.05 -8.06
#